data_AF-A0A537GJY5-F1
#
_entry.id   AF-A0A537GJY5-F1
#
_cell.length_a   1.000
_cell.length_b   1.000
_cell.length_c   1.000
_cell.angle_alpha   90.00
_cell.angle_beta   90.00
_cell.angle_gamma   90.00
#
_symmetry.space_group_name_H-M   'P 1'
#
loop_
_entity.id
_entity.type
_entity.pdbx_description
1 polymer ?
#
loop_
_entity_poly.entity_id
_entity_poly.type
_entity_poly.pdbx_seq_one_letter_code
_entity_poly.pdbx_strand_id
1 'polypeptide(L)'
;MPKQLVFYMSKEDEEAFLQYLRSTGDPVILPATSPSSDFAPIAFLPEPTEDEATRKFWLQNNTVRLPLATEYAPEKNCYVIDGFQSPVVEFQRSWIVSNMMLAGGIRADMNYLDSDKQDLAPKPAEFRNWFESIQNWIRKNFFHLTLLTYVGPGAEKFSNEGGILH
;
A
#
# COMPACT_ATOMS: atom_id res chain seq x y z
N MET A 1 6.10 -13.06 9.10
CA MET A 1 6.75 -12.47 7.92
C MET A 1 5.73 -11.62 7.19
N PRO A 2 6.08 -10.40 6.77
CA PRO A 2 5.20 -9.55 5.97
C PRO A 2 4.96 -10.21 4.62
N LYS A 3 3.73 -10.11 4.12
CA LYS A 3 3.42 -10.43 2.73
C LYS A 3 3.60 -9.18 1.90
N GLN A 4 4.18 -9.33 0.71
CA GLN A 4 4.45 -8.21 -0.19
C GLN A 4 4.22 -8.57 -1.66
N LEU A 5 3.93 -7.56 -2.46
CA LEU A 5 4.00 -7.57 -3.92
C LEU A 5 4.67 -6.29 -4.40
N VAL A 6 5.52 -6.42 -5.40
CA VAL A 6 6.12 -5.31 -6.14
C VAL A 6 5.33 -5.14 -7.43
N PHE A 7 5.09 -3.89 -7.84
CA PHE A 7 4.45 -3.64 -9.12
C PHE A 7 4.98 -2.41 -9.83
N TYR A 8 4.75 -2.38 -11.13
CA TYR A 8 4.84 -1.20 -11.97
C TYR A 8 3.43 -0.81 -12.39
N MET A 9 3.01 0.40 -12.06
CA MET A 9 1.71 0.96 -12.44
C MET A 9 1.92 2.27 -13.21
N SER A 10 1.30 2.39 -14.38
CA SER A 10 1.03 3.72 -14.94
C SER A 10 -0.04 4.45 -14.12
N LYS A 11 -0.33 5.70 -14.49
CA LYS A 11 -1.42 6.46 -13.89
C LYS A 11 -2.78 5.75 -14.06
N GLU A 12 -3.04 5.22 -15.24
CA GLU A 12 -4.27 4.49 -15.57
C GLU A 12 -4.38 3.18 -14.79
N ASP A 13 -3.26 2.46 -14.62
CA ASP A 13 -3.22 1.23 -13.82
C ASP A 13 -3.53 1.53 -12.34
N GLU A 14 -2.97 2.62 -11.81
CA GLU A 14 -3.25 3.07 -10.44
C GLU A 14 -4.71 3.48 -10.27
N GLU A 15 -5.28 4.23 -11.21
CA GLU A 15 -6.70 4.60 -11.17
C GLU A 15 -7.61 3.37 -11.15
N ALA A 16 -7.32 2.36 -11.99
CA ALA A 16 -8.05 1.10 -12.01
C ALA A 16 -7.89 0.32 -10.69
N PHE A 17 -6.69 0.33 -10.11
CA PHE A 17 -6.41 -0.29 -8.81
C PHE A 17 -7.19 0.40 -7.68
N LEU A 18 -7.18 1.73 -7.62
CA LEU A 18 -7.93 2.50 -6.62
C LEU A 18 -9.45 2.32 -6.79
N GLN A 19 -9.94 2.24 -8.03
CA GLN A 19 -11.33 1.92 -8.30
C GLN A 19 -11.71 0.53 -7.79
N TYR A 20 -10.85 -0.47 -8.02
CA TYR A 20 -11.04 -1.80 -7.45
C TYR A 20 -11.05 -1.74 -5.92
N LEU A 21 -10.08 -1.08 -5.28
CA LEU A 21 -10.03 -0.98 -3.81
C LEU A 21 -11.36 -0.47 -3.25
N ARG A 22 -11.90 0.62 -3.80
CA ARG A 22 -13.20 1.19 -3.38
C ARG A 22 -14.36 0.19 -3.47
N SER A 23 -14.27 -0.86 -4.29
CA SER A 23 -15.27 -1.93 -4.37
C SER A 23 -15.14 -3.03 -3.31
N THR A 24 -14.06 -3.03 -2.52
CA THR A 24 -13.71 -4.11 -1.57
C THR A 24 -14.20 -3.90 -0.13
N GLY A 25 -15.05 -2.90 0.11
CA GLY A 25 -15.59 -2.58 1.44
C GLY A 25 -15.61 -1.09 1.69
N ASP A 26 -15.05 -0.66 2.83
CA ASP A 26 -14.88 0.75 3.19
C ASP A 26 -13.38 1.09 3.37
N PRO A 27 -12.60 1.08 2.26
CA PRO A 27 -11.19 1.44 2.32
C PRO A 27 -11.01 2.96 2.43
N VAL A 28 -10.08 3.36 3.29
CA VAL A 28 -9.57 4.73 3.35
C VAL A 28 -8.06 4.72 3.09
N ILE A 29 -7.58 5.83 2.54
CA ILE A 29 -6.17 6.07 2.31
C ILE A 29 -5.71 7.08 3.35
N LEU A 30 -4.68 6.73 4.12
CA LEU A 30 -4.08 7.58 5.13
C LEU A 30 -2.68 8.02 4.70
N PRO A 31 -2.21 9.21 5.11
CA PRO A 31 -0.85 9.63 4.85
C PRO A 31 0.17 8.74 5.58
N ALA A 32 1.41 8.68 5.09
CA ALA A 32 2.48 7.96 5.78
C ALA A 32 2.78 8.50 7.18
N THR A 33 2.62 9.81 7.37
CA THR A 33 2.86 10.52 8.63
C THR A 33 1.79 11.57 8.88
N SER A 34 1.54 11.93 10.13
CA SER A 34 0.56 12.95 10.53
C SER A 34 1.11 13.84 11.65
N PRO A 35 0.72 15.13 11.74
CA PRO A 35 1.03 15.94 12.92
C PRO A 35 0.25 15.51 14.18
N SER A 36 -0.74 14.64 14.05
CA SER A 36 -1.60 14.12 15.12
C SER A 36 -1.63 12.59 15.11
N SER A 37 -1.90 11.96 16.26
CA SER A 37 -2.16 10.53 16.36
C SER A 37 -3.46 10.10 15.65
N ASP A 38 -4.33 11.06 15.35
CA ASP A 38 -5.53 10.85 14.53
C ASP A 38 -5.21 11.15 13.05
N PHE A 39 -5.16 10.10 12.23
CA PHE A 39 -4.78 10.19 10.83
C PHE A 39 -6.01 10.50 9.98
N ALA A 40 -6.05 11.71 9.42
CA ALA A 40 -7.12 12.11 8.51
C ALA A 40 -6.99 11.39 7.16
N PRO A 41 -8.08 10.78 6.63
CA PRO A 41 -8.08 10.22 5.30
C PRO A 41 -7.82 11.25 4.21
N ILE A 42 -7.10 10.83 3.16
CA ILE A 42 -6.81 11.65 1.99
C ILE A 42 -7.88 11.39 0.93
N ALA A 43 -8.53 12.47 0.48
CA ALA A 43 -9.56 12.38 -0.57
C ALA A 43 -8.95 12.21 -1.97
N PHE A 44 -7.80 12.83 -2.24
CA PHE A 44 -7.13 12.85 -3.54
C PHE A 44 -5.63 12.62 -3.36
N LEU A 45 -5.08 11.66 -4.10
CA LEU A 45 -3.64 11.45 -4.13
C LEU A 45 -2.98 12.62 -4.89
N PRO A 46 -1.88 13.20 -4.37
CA PRO A 46 -1.10 14.18 -5.12
C PRO A 46 -0.46 13.53 -6.36
N GLU A 47 0.05 14.31 -7.31
CA GLU A 47 0.93 13.73 -8.34
C GLU A 47 2.20 13.17 -7.67
N PRO A 48 2.67 11.97 -8.07
CA PRO A 48 3.82 11.36 -7.43
C PRO A 48 5.08 12.15 -7.79
N THR A 49 5.88 12.48 -6.77
CA THR A 49 7.14 13.23 -6.89
C THR A 49 8.28 12.53 -6.14
N GLU A 50 9.48 13.12 -6.09
CA GLU A 50 10.63 12.53 -5.38
C GLU A 50 10.31 12.40 -3.88
N ASP A 51 9.51 13.34 -3.37
CA ASP A 51 9.00 13.34 -2.01
C ASP A 51 8.17 12.08 -1.72
N GLU A 52 8.64 11.30 -0.75
CA GLU A 52 8.01 10.08 -0.28
C GLU A 52 6.57 10.33 0.21
N ALA A 53 6.25 11.51 0.74
CA ALA A 53 4.90 11.86 1.20
C ALA A 53 3.85 11.82 0.07
N THR A 54 4.30 11.92 -1.19
CA THR A 54 3.42 11.84 -2.38
C THR A 54 3.32 10.41 -2.94
N ARG A 55 4.13 9.49 -2.44
CA ARG A 55 4.25 8.12 -2.97
C ARG A 55 3.94 7.03 -1.94
N LYS A 56 4.03 7.32 -0.64
CA LYS A 56 3.80 6.36 0.43
C LYS A 56 2.52 6.67 1.19
N PHE A 57 1.66 5.67 1.28
CA PHE A 57 0.37 5.76 1.97
C PHE A 57 0.08 4.49 2.75
N TRP A 58 -0.87 4.58 3.67
CA TRP A 58 -1.47 3.43 4.31
C TRP A 58 -2.89 3.22 3.78
N LEU A 59 -3.22 2.00 3.39
CA LEU A 59 -4.58 1.59 3.11
C LEU A 59 -5.14 0.92 4.35
N GLN A 60 -6.27 1.42 4.84
CA GLN A 60 -7.02 0.85 5.95
C GLN A 60 -8.40 0.46 5.44
N ASN A 61 -8.94 -0.67 5.89
CA ASN A 61 -10.34 -1.01 5.69
C ASN A 61 -11.09 -0.84 7.00
N ASN A 62 -12.00 0.15 7.07
CA ASN A 62 -12.73 0.49 8.30
C ASN A 62 -13.65 -0.63 8.78
N THR A 63 -13.93 -1.62 7.93
CA THR A 63 -14.70 -2.80 8.34
C THR A 63 -13.93 -3.75 9.26
N VAL A 64 -12.59 -3.63 9.31
CA VAL A 64 -11.73 -4.45 10.19
C VAL A 64 -11.70 -3.86 11.60
N ARG A 65 -12.12 -4.66 12.58
CA ARG A 65 -12.15 -4.28 13.99
C ARG A 65 -10.82 -4.57 14.70
N LEU A 66 -9.76 -3.87 14.31
CA LEU A 66 -8.50 -3.80 15.06
C LEU A 66 -8.04 -2.34 15.08
N PRO A 67 -7.72 -1.76 16.25
CA PRO A 67 -7.31 -0.36 16.34
C PRO A 67 -6.06 -0.04 15.51
N LEU A 68 -5.95 1.21 15.06
CA LEU A 68 -4.68 1.74 14.55
C LEU A 68 -3.75 2.03 15.72
N ALA A 69 -2.61 1.37 15.74
CA ALA A 69 -1.50 1.71 16.60
C ALA A 69 -0.69 2.83 15.94
N THR A 70 -0.51 3.93 16.67
CA THR A 70 0.30 5.07 16.23
C THR A 70 1.37 5.37 17.27
N GLU A 71 2.51 5.82 16.78
CA GLU A 71 3.65 6.22 17.61
C GLU A 71 4.12 7.62 17.22
N TYR A 72 4.54 8.40 18.20
CA TYR A 72 5.18 9.69 17.95
C TYR A 72 6.66 9.45 17.67
N ALA A 73 7.15 9.96 16.54
CA ALA A 73 8.55 9.93 16.12
C ALA A 73 9.21 11.29 16.43
N PRO A 74 9.95 11.43 17.55
CA PRO A 74 10.46 12.74 17.99
C PRO A 74 11.42 13.38 16.98
N GLU A 75 12.24 12.56 16.33
CA GLU A 75 13.22 13.01 15.33
C GLU A 75 12.59 13.70 14.10
N LYS A 76 11.34 13.36 13.79
CA LYS A 76 10.58 13.92 12.66
C LYS A 76 9.46 14.86 13.10
N ASN A 77 9.27 15.02 14.41
CA ASN A 77 8.17 15.77 15.02
C ASN A 77 6.80 15.43 14.40
N CYS A 78 6.53 14.15 14.20
CA CYS A 78 5.27 13.67 13.63
C CYS A 78 4.87 12.30 14.21
N TYR A 79 3.63 11.90 13.98
CA TYR A 79 3.13 10.56 14.25
C TYR A 79 3.28 9.67 13.01
N VAL A 80 3.53 8.39 13.25
CA VAL A 80 3.55 7.34 12.24
C VAL A 80 2.62 6.19 12.66
N ILE A 81 2.11 5.45 11.68
CA ILE A 81 1.34 4.23 11.94
C ILE A 81 2.30 3.05 12.08
N ASP A 82 2.16 2.29 13.16
CA ASP A 82 2.84 1.02 13.32
C ASP A 82 2.11 -0.03 12.47
N GLY A 83 2.64 -0.31 11.28
CA GLY A 83 2.08 -1.31 10.36
C GLY A 83 2.17 -2.76 10.86
N PHE A 84 3.06 -3.05 11.81
CA PHE A 84 3.14 -4.36 12.44
C PHE A 84 1.97 -4.57 13.40
N GLN A 85 1.64 -3.58 14.22
CA GLN A 85 0.51 -3.64 15.16
C GLN A 85 -0.85 -3.33 14.52
N SER A 86 -0.90 -2.59 13.42
CA SER A 86 -2.14 -2.08 12.81
C SER A 86 -2.64 -2.93 11.64
N PRO A 87 -3.96 -3.04 11.39
CA PRO A 87 -4.53 -3.73 10.23
C PRO A 87 -4.46 -2.86 8.96
N VAL A 88 -3.26 -2.45 8.56
CA VAL A 88 -3.02 -1.57 7.41
C VAL A 88 -2.15 -2.24 6.36
N VAL A 89 -2.31 -1.80 5.12
CA VAL A 89 -1.45 -2.15 4.00
C VAL A 89 -0.61 -0.94 3.65
N GLU A 90 0.70 -1.07 3.67
CA GLU A 90 1.59 -0.07 3.09
C GLU A 90 1.41 -0.09 1.57
N PHE A 91 1.15 1.07 0.98
CA PHE A 91 1.04 1.27 -0.45
C PHE A 91 2.10 2.27 -0.91
N GLN A 92 3.02 1.80 -1.72
CA GLN A 92 4.03 2.60 -2.40
C GLN A 92 3.65 2.73 -3.86
N ARG A 93 3.49 3.96 -4.35
CA ARG A 93 3.15 4.26 -5.74
C ARG A 93 4.37 4.10 -6.64
N SER A 94 4.13 3.59 -7.84
CA SER A 94 5.08 3.74 -8.95
C SER A 94 5.16 5.21 -9.36
N TRP A 95 6.32 5.65 -9.85
CA TRP A 95 6.43 6.97 -10.45
C TRP A 95 7.43 6.95 -11.60
N ILE A 96 7.33 7.94 -12.49
CA ILE A 96 8.21 8.05 -13.65
C ILE A 96 9.17 9.22 -13.43
N VAL A 97 10.47 8.95 -13.60
CA VAL A 97 11.53 9.96 -13.65
C VAL A 97 12.19 9.88 -15.01
N SER A 98 12.10 10.97 -15.77
CA SER A 98 12.59 11.02 -17.15
C SER A 98 11.95 9.92 -18.02
N ASN A 99 12.65 8.82 -18.27
CA ASN A 99 12.17 7.67 -19.06
C ASN A 99 12.22 6.35 -18.26
N MET A 100 12.22 6.46 -16.93
CA MET A 100 12.33 5.33 -16.01
C MET A 100 11.14 5.31 -15.06
N MET A 101 10.41 4.21 -15.02
CA MET A 101 9.38 3.95 -14.03
C MET A 101 10.00 3.20 -12.85
N LEU A 102 9.97 3.80 -11.66
CA LEU A 102 10.37 3.11 -10.44
C LEU A 102 9.22 2.23 -9.94
N ALA A 103 9.58 1.05 -9.46
CA ALA A 103 8.63 0.13 -8.85
C ALA A 103 7.92 0.74 -7.63
N GLY A 104 6.63 0.46 -7.54
CA GLY A 104 5.83 0.58 -6.33
C GLY A 104 5.66 -0.79 -5.66
N GLY A 105 4.77 -0.85 -4.68
CA GLY A 105 4.45 -2.11 -4.04
C GLY A 105 3.36 -1.99 -2.99
N ILE A 106 2.87 -3.15 -2.57
CA ILE A 106 2.05 -3.28 -1.37
C ILE A 106 2.70 -4.25 -0.39
N ARG A 107 2.58 -3.93 0.89
CA ARG A 107 3.11 -4.76 1.97
C ARG A 107 2.21 -4.72 3.19
N ALA A 108 2.03 -5.85 3.85
CA ALA A 108 1.30 -5.93 5.10
C ALA A 108 1.84 -7.03 6.01
N ASP A 109 1.94 -6.73 7.31
CA ASP A 109 2.18 -7.75 8.33
C ASP A 109 0.89 -8.51 8.64
N MET A 110 0.98 -9.84 8.66
CA MET A 110 -0.18 -10.72 8.88
C MET A 110 -0.40 -11.07 10.35
N ASN A 111 0.56 -10.72 11.21
CA ASN A 111 0.53 -10.95 12.64
C ASN A 111 0.79 -9.62 13.37
N TYR A 112 0.45 -9.58 14.64
CA TYR A 112 0.75 -8.48 15.57
C TYR A 112 1.23 -9.08 16.90
N LEU A 113 1.79 -8.26 17.80
CA LEU A 113 2.15 -8.72 19.14
C LEU A 113 0.92 -8.62 20.06
N ASP A 114 0.43 -9.76 20.54
CA ASP A 114 -0.60 -9.79 21.57
C ASP A 114 0.06 -9.51 22.94
N SER A 115 -0.22 -8.34 23.51
CA SER A 115 0.38 -7.89 24.77
C SER A 115 0.03 -8.80 25.94
N ASP A 116 -1.14 -9.43 25.92
CA ASP A 116 -1.63 -10.26 27.02
C ASP A 116 -0.96 -11.63 26.99
N LYS A 117 -0.72 -12.16 25.78
CA LYS A 117 -0.07 -13.46 25.59
C LYS A 117 1.46 -13.37 25.46
N GLN A 118 2.00 -12.16 25.26
CA GLN A 118 3.40 -11.92 24.92
C GLN A 118 3.89 -12.76 23.73
N ASP A 119 3.00 -12.98 22.75
CA ASP A 119 3.26 -13.82 21.58
C ASP A 119 2.63 -13.22 20.32
N LEU A 120 3.03 -13.72 19.16
CA LEU A 120 2.46 -13.32 17.87
C LEU A 120 1.08 -13.93 17.69
N ALA A 121 0.08 -13.06 17.52
CA ALA A 121 -1.25 -13.45 17.11
C ALA A 121 -1.50 -13.09 15.64
N PRO A 122 -2.26 -13.90 14.89
CA PRO A 122 -2.66 -13.51 13.54
C PRO A 122 -3.60 -12.31 13.59
N LYS A 123 -3.43 -11.37 12.66
CA LYS A 123 -4.38 -10.28 12.45
C LYS A 123 -5.77 -10.85 12.05
N PRO A 124 -6.86 -10.08 12.27
CA PRO A 124 -8.21 -10.52 11.97
C PRO A 124 -8.35 -11.15 10.57
N ALA A 125 -9.19 -12.18 10.46
CA ALA A 125 -9.36 -12.90 9.20
C ALA A 125 -9.88 -11.97 8.10
N GLU A 126 -10.72 -11.00 8.45
CA GLU A 126 -11.25 -9.96 7.58
C GLU A 126 -10.13 -9.16 6.92
N PHE A 127 -9.12 -8.74 7.70
CA PHE A 127 -7.96 -8.03 7.17
C PHE A 127 -7.13 -8.92 6.24
N ARG A 128 -6.85 -10.15 6.67
CA ARG A 128 -6.04 -11.10 5.88
C ARG A 128 -6.69 -11.43 4.55
N ASN A 129 -8.01 -11.67 4.55
CA ASN A 129 -8.80 -11.93 3.35
C ASN A 129 -8.89 -10.70 2.46
N TRP A 130 -9.01 -9.50 3.04
CA TRP A 130 -8.99 -8.24 2.29
C TRP A 130 -7.64 -8.03 1.61
N PHE A 131 -6.52 -8.20 2.32
CA PHE A 131 -5.20 -8.09 1.69
C PHE A 131 -4.99 -9.15 0.61
N GLU A 132 -5.46 -10.38 0.83
CA GLU A 132 -5.40 -11.44 -0.19
C GLU A 132 -6.22 -11.11 -1.44
N SER A 133 -7.39 -10.48 -1.30
CA SER A 133 -8.19 -10.05 -2.45
C SER A 133 -7.47 -9.00 -3.29
N ILE A 134 -6.79 -8.04 -2.65
CA ILE A 134 -5.91 -7.06 -3.30
C ILE A 134 -4.80 -7.75 -4.09
N GLN A 135 -4.08 -8.67 -3.45
CA GLN A 135 -3.01 -9.41 -4.13
C GLN A 135 -3.53 -10.20 -5.33
N ASN A 136 -4.69 -10.86 -5.18
CA ASN A 136 -5.29 -11.66 -6.24
C ASN A 136 -5.81 -10.81 -7.40
N TRP A 137 -6.30 -9.60 -7.13
CA TRP A 137 -6.66 -8.66 -8.19
C TRP A 137 -5.43 -8.25 -9.00
N ILE A 138 -4.32 -7.90 -8.35
CA ILE A 138 -3.07 -7.56 -9.06
C ILE A 138 -2.63 -8.74 -9.92
N ARG A 139 -2.55 -9.95 -9.34
CA ARG A 139 -2.18 -11.17 -10.07
C ARG A 139 -3.05 -11.48 -11.29
N LYS A 140 -4.33 -11.13 -11.23
CA LYS A 140 -5.30 -11.40 -12.29
C LYS A 140 -5.23 -10.37 -13.42
N ASN A 141 -4.94 -9.11 -13.11
CA ASN A 141 -5.02 -8.02 -14.06
C ASN A 141 -3.67 -7.60 -14.63
N PHE A 142 -2.55 -7.97 -13.98
CA PHE A 142 -1.21 -7.52 -14.34
C PHE A 142 -0.38 -8.66 -14.91
N PHE A 143 0.57 -8.34 -15.78
CA PHE A 143 1.56 -9.27 -16.29
C PHE A 143 2.53 -9.68 -15.19
N HIS A 144 2.86 -10.97 -15.10
CA HIS A 144 3.78 -11.49 -14.09
C HIS A 144 5.22 -11.46 -14.61
N LEU A 145 6.07 -10.62 -14.01
CA LEU A 145 7.47 -10.43 -14.43
C LEU A 145 8.43 -11.35 -13.66
N THR A 146 8.31 -11.39 -12.34
CA THR A 146 9.08 -12.29 -11.45
C THR A 146 8.19 -12.74 -10.28
N LEU A 147 8.69 -13.65 -9.43
CA LEU A 147 7.94 -14.26 -8.31
C LEU A 147 7.05 -13.29 -7.52
N LEU A 148 7.50 -12.05 -7.30
CA LEU A 148 6.76 -11.03 -6.55
C LEU A 148 6.48 -9.76 -7.36
N THR A 149 6.90 -9.69 -8.62
CA THR A 149 6.86 -8.46 -9.43
C THR A 149 5.82 -8.56 -10.54
N TYR A 150 4.93 -7.59 -10.60
CA TYR A 150 3.84 -7.51 -11.57
C TYR A 150 3.89 -6.19 -12.35
N VAL A 151 3.48 -6.21 -13.61
CA VAL A 151 3.50 -5.05 -14.51
C VAL A 151 2.08 -4.79 -14.99
N GLY A 152 1.53 -3.61 -14.67
CA GLY A 152 0.21 -3.20 -15.13
C GLY A 152 0.17 -3.01 -16.66
N PRO A 153 -1.00 -3.15 -17.31
CA PRO A 153 -1.11 -2.98 -18.76
C PRO A 153 -0.57 -1.63 -19.28
N GLY A 154 -0.79 -0.54 -18.54
CA GLY A 154 -0.24 0.77 -18.87
C GLY A 154 1.28 0.83 -18.71
N ALA A 155 1.82 0.23 -17.65
CA ALA A 155 3.27 0.10 -17.45
C ALA A 155 3.94 -0.78 -18.50
N GLU A 156 3.27 -1.85 -18.96
CA GLU A 156 3.73 -2.70 -20.05
C GLU A 156 3.81 -1.90 -21.36
N LYS A 157 2.76 -1.12 -21.66
CA LYS A 157 2.75 -0.22 -22.82
C LYS A 157 3.89 0.80 -22.75
N PHE A 158 4.10 1.43 -21.60
CA PHE A 158 5.23 2.34 -21.37
C PHE A 158 6.58 1.68 -21.69
N SER A 159 6.78 0.44 -21.24
CA SER A 159 8.01 -0.31 -21.54
C SER A 159 8.16 -0.64 -23.02
N ASN A 160 7.08 -1.06 -23.68
CA ASN A 160 7.07 -1.35 -25.13
C ASN A 160 7.34 -0.11 -25.99
N GLU A 161 7.03 1.08 -25.50
CA GLU A 161 7.31 2.36 -26.15
C GLU A 161 8.74 2.88 -25.88
N GLY A 162 9.58 2.09 -25.19
CA GLY A 162 10.99 2.41 -24.92
C GLY A 162 11.26 2.94 -23.51
N GLY A 163 10.25 2.95 -22.64
CA GLY A 163 10.41 3.23 -21.21
C GLY A 163 11.15 2.10 -20.46
N ILE A 164 11.84 2.45 -19.38
CA ILE A 164 12.61 1.51 -18.56
C ILE A 164 11.85 1.22 -17.25
N LEU A 165 11.64 -0.05 -16.92
CA LEU A 165 11.16 -0.46 -15.60
C LEU A 165 12.39 -0.71 -14.70
N HIS A 166 12.48 -0.01 -13.56
CA HIS A 166 13.61 -0.06 -12.64
C HIS A 166 13.24 -0.52 -11.23
#